data_AF-A0A0F9JVF7-F1
#
_entry.id   AF-A0A0F9JVF7-F1
#
_cell.length_a   1.000
_cell.length_b   1.000
_cell.length_c   1.000
_cell.angle_alpha   90.00
_cell.angle_beta   90.00
_cell.angle_gamma   90.00
#
_symmetry.space_group_name_H-M   'P 1'
#
loop_
_entity.id
_entity.type
_entity.pdbx_description
1 polymer ?
#
loop_
_entity_poly.entity_id
_entity_poly.type
_entity_poly.pdbx_seq_one_letter_code
_entity_poly.pdbx_strand_id
1 'polypeptide(L)'
;MSFDPGWQLLARVFQTGALKEAQARHVTEKMFGTKLQQRVWTFAVEHHKQYRGTPAVSLISEKFPRAKVGLVVEEPIAYYLDQLIIQYGRAAGAEMLRDAAAEIRDDPLGVFEHLRLETTAMLGRSTASTDISMGN
;
A
#
# COMPACT_ATOMS: atom_id res chain seq x y z
N MET A 1 10.04 14.47 11.85
CA MET A 1 9.67 14.39 10.43
C MET A 1 8.51 13.40 10.31
N SER A 2 7.42 13.77 9.63
CA SER A 2 6.28 12.86 9.44
C SER A 2 6.75 11.59 8.72
N PHE A 3 6.63 10.44 9.39
CA PHE A 3 6.81 9.11 8.83
C PHE A 3 5.67 8.90 7.82
N ASP A 4 5.96 9.03 6.53
CA ASP A 4 5.04 8.68 5.46
C ASP A 4 5.46 7.32 4.89
N PRO A 5 4.80 6.22 5.31
CA PRO A 5 5.14 4.86 4.89
C PRO A 5 5.16 4.70 3.37
N GLY A 6 4.35 5.48 2.64
CA GLY A 6 4.31 5.44 1.18
C GLY A 6 5.63 5.88 0.56
N TRP A 7 6.21 6.98 1.04
CA TRP A 7 7.52 7.44 0.53
C TRP A 7 8.66 6.53 0.96
N GLN A 8 8.61 5.99 2.18
CA GLN A 8 9.63 5.08 2.69
C GLN A 8 9.65 3.77 1.89
N LEU A 9 8.48 3.19 1.61
CA LEU A 9 8.37 2.01 0.77
C LEU A 9 8.89 2.29 -0.65
N LEU A 10 8.47 3.40 -1.27
CA LEU A 10 8.91 3.75 -2.62
C LEU A 10 10.44 3.92 -2.68
N ALA A 11 11.03 4.65 -1.74
CA ALA A 11 12.48 4.80 -1.65
C ALA A 11 13.17 3.43 -1.55
N ARG A 12 12.69 2.55 -0.66
CA ARG A 12 13.26 1.20 -0.48
C ARG A 12 13.14 0.36 -1.74
N VAL A 13 11.98 0.37 -2.39
CA VAL A 13 11.72 -0.36 -3.64
C VAL A 13 12.70 0.06 -4.73
N PHE A 14 12.92 1.36 -4.93
CA PHE A 14 13.81 1.83 -5.98
C PHE A 14 15.30 1.64 -5.65
N GLN A 15 15.68 1.66 -4.37
CA GLN A 15 17.05 1.40 -3.94
C GLN A 15 17.43 -0.08 -4.06
N THR A 16 16.51 -0.98 -3.77
CA THR A 16 16.77 -2.43 -3.70
C THR A 16 16.29 -3.20 -4.94
N GLY A 17 15.53 -2.56 -5.82
CA GLY A 17 14.90 -3.22 -6.96
C GLY A 17 13.72 -4.12 -6.60
N ALA A 18 13.23 -4.08 -5.36
CA ALA A 18 12.23 -5.02 -4.82
C ALA A 18 10.77 -4.71 -5.22
N LEU A 19 10.53 -4.15 -6.42
CA LEU A 19 9.19 -3.85 -6.91
C LEU A 19 8.34 -5.12 -7.04
N LYS A 20 8.95 -6.22 -7.52
CA LYS A 20 8.27 -7.51 -7.66
C LYS A 20 7.78 -8.07 -6.32
N GLU A 21 8.55 -7.89 -5.25
CA GLU A 21 8.17 -8.31 -3.90
C GLU A 21 6.97 -7.50 -3.39
N ALA A 22 6.99 -6.19 -3.57
CA ALA A 22 5.87 -5.33 -3.22
C ALA A 22 4.60 -5.67 -4.05
N GLN A 23 4.75 -6.01 -5.33
CA GLN A 23 3.63 -6.48 -6.16
C GLN A 23 3.11 -7.86 -5.73
N ALA A 24 3.97 -8.78 -5.31
CA ALA A 24 3.59 -10.09 -4.78
C ALA A 24 2.76 -9.96 -3.49
N ARG A 25 2.98 -8.88 -2.73
CA ARG A 25 2.19 -8.51 -1.53
C ARG A 25 0.94 -7.69 -1.88
N HIS A 26 0.51 -7.72 -3.14
CA HIS A 26 -0.68 -7.04 -3.65
C HIS A 26 -0.74 -5.53 -3.39
N VAL A 27 0.42 -4.86 -3.30
CA VAL A 27 0.46 -3.40 -3.20
C VAL A 27 -0.09 -2.78 -4.48
N THR A 28 -1.07 -1.89 -4.32
CA THR A 28 -1.69 -1.12 -5.41
C THR A 28 -1.53 0.38 -5.17
N GLU A 29 -1.71 1.18 -6.22
CA GLU A 29 -1.63 2.64 -6.12
C GLU A 29 -2.60 3.19 -5.06
N LYS A 30 -3.78 2.58 -4.90
CA LYS A 30 -4.80 3.03 -3.93
C LYS A 30 -4.33 3.00 -2.48
N MET A 31 -3.30 2.23 -2.16
CA MET A 31 -2.72 2.17 -0.82
C MET A 31 -1.86 3.38 -0.47
N PHE A 32 -1.44 4.17 -1.47
CA PHE A 32 -0.62 5.36 -1.26
C PHE A 32 -1.47 6.59 -0.98
N GLY A 33 -1.12 7.34 0.06
CA GLY A 33 -1.91 8.47 0.57
C GLY A 33 -1.94 9.71 -0.32
N THR A 34 -0.95 9.90 -1.22
CA THR A 34 -0.89 11.08 -2.08
C THR A 34 -0.96 10.73 -3.57
N LYS A 35 -1.58 11.62 -4.37
CA LYS A 35 -1.61 11.49 -5.84
C LYS A 35 -0.22 11.39 -6.46
N LEU A 36 0.79 12.02 -5.85
CA LEU A 36 2.16 11.94 -6.35
C LEU A 36 2.75 10.54 -6.14
N GLN A 37 2.60 9.96 -4.95
CA GLN A 37 3.04 8.58 -4.68
C GLN A 37 2.33 7.59 -5.60
N GLN A 38 1.01 7.74 -5.77
CA GLN A 38 0.20 6.94 -6.69
C GLN A 38 0.78 6.95 -8.11
N ARG A 39 1.05 8.14 -8.66
CA ARG A 39 1.63 8.29 -10.00
C ARG A 39 3.03 7.69 -10.12
N VAL A 40 3.86 7.82 -9.08
CA VAL A 40 5.20 7.22 -9.04
C VAL A 40 5.11 5.69 -9.04
N TRP A 41 4.22 5.12 -8.23
CA TRP A 41 3.97 3.68 -8.19
C TRP A 41 3.45 3.16 -9.54
N THR A 42 2.40 3.79 -10.10
CA THR A 42 1.85 3.42 -11.41
C THR A 42 2.93 3.45 -12.49
N PHE A 43 3.77 4.50 -12.51
CA PHE A 43 4.88 4.56 -13.46
C PHE A 43 5.87 3.41 -13.26
N ALA A 44 6.23 3.07 -12.03
CA ALA A 44 7.14 1.96 -11.75
C ALA A 44 6.59 0.61 -12.21
N VAL A 45 5.29 0.37 -11.98
CA VAL A 45 4.61 -0.84 -12.45
C VAL A 45 4.61 -0.92 -13.97
N GLU A 46 4.28 0.16 -14.68
CA GLU A 46 4.30 0.20 -16.14
C GLU A 46 5.72 0.04 -16.71
N HIS A 47 6.70 0.69 -16.10
CA HIS A 47 8.11 0.51 -16.46
C HIS A 47 8.54 -0.96 -16.30
N HIS A 48 8.18 -1.60 -15.20
CA HIS A 48 8.51 -3.01 -14.98
C HIS A 48 7.80 -3.95 -15.95
N LYS A 49 6.56 -3.65 -16.37
CA LYS A 49 5.89 -4.41 -17.43
C LYS A 49 6.64 -4.34 -18.76
N GLN A 50 7.13 -3.14 -19.12
CA GLN A 50 7.82 -2.89 -20.39
C GLN A 50 9.26 -3.43 -20.39
N TYR A 51 10.01 -3.16 -19.32
CA TYR A 51 11.46 -3.37 -19.27
C TYR A 51 11.90 -4.50 -18.32
N ARG A 52 10.94 -5.18 -17.66
CA ARG A 52 11.20 -6.28 -16.69
C ARG A 52 12.12 -5.91 -15.54
N GLY A 53 12.19 -4.62 -15.20
CA GLY A 53 13.07 -4.10 -14.15
C GLY A 53 12.46 -2.90 -13.42
N THR A 54 12.87 -2.75 -12.16
CA THR A 54 12.54 -1.60 -11.34
C THR A 54 13.26 -0.36 -11.90
N PRO A 55 12.57 0.77 -12.13
CA PRO A 55 13.22 1.98 -12.63
C PRO A 55 14.26 2.50 -11.63
N ALA A 56 15.38 3.01 -12.16
CA ALA A 56 16.42 3.61 -11.34
C ALA A 56 15.92 4.86 -10.61
N VAL A 57 16.49 5.15 -9.44
CA VAL A 57 16.18 6.35 -8.65
C VAL A 57 16.38 7.63 -9.47
N SER A 58 17.43 7.70 -10.29
CA SER A 58 17.70 8.85 -11.17
C SER A 58 16.55 9.12 -12.15
N LEU A 59 16.04 8.09 -12.80
CA LEU A 59 14.90 8.19 -13.73
C LEU A 59 13.63 8.67 -13.03
N ILE A 60 13.38 8.19 -11.80
CA ILE A 60 12.23 8.64 -11.01
C ILE A 60 12.40 10.11 -10.61
N SER A 61 13.58 10.52 -10.16
CA SER A 61 13.86 11.91 -9.78
C SER A 61 13.75 12.87 -10.96
N GLU A 62 14.14 12.44 -12.17
CA GLU A 62 13.95 13.24 -13.40
C GLU A 62 12.47 13.41 -13.74
N LYS A 63 11.71 12.32 -13.76
CA LYS A 63 10.29 12.34 -14.15
C LYS A 63 9.37 12.91 -13.08
N PHE A 64 9.75 12.78 -11.81
CA PHE A 64 9.01 13.25 -10.65
C PHE A 64 9.95 13.99 -9.68
N PRO A 65 10.34 15.24 -9.98
CA PRO A 65 11.33 15.98 -9.17
C PRO A 65 10.95 16.21 -7.71
N ARG A 66 9.65 16.11 -7.38
CA ARG A 66 9.13 16.24 -6.01
C ARG A 66 9.03 14.90 -5.27
N ALA A 67 9.39 13.79 -5.92
CA ALA A 67 9.33 12.46 -5.32
C ALA A 67 10.45 12.30 -4.30
N LYS A 68 10.10 11.78 -3.12
CA LYS A 68 11.04 11.58 -2.02
C LYS A 68 11.69 10.19 -2.07
N VAL A 69 12.17 9.78 -3.24
CA VAL A 69 12.70 8.42 -3.46
C VAL A 69 14.20 8.30 -3.15
N GLY A 70 14.90 9.43 -2.99
CA GLY A 70 16.29 9.48 -2.52
C GLY A 70 16.44 9.42 -0.99
N LEU A 71 15.35 9.17 -0.24
CA LEU A 71 15.42 9.05 1.22
C LEU A 71 16.24 7.82 1.61
N VAL A 72 17.16 7.97 2.56
CA VAL A 72 17.83 6.83 3.20
C VAL A 72 16.82 6.13 4.10
N VAL A 73 16.61 4.84 3.85
CA VAL A 73 15.69 3.99 4.60
C VAL A 73 16.42 2.73 5.03
N GLU A 74 16.45 2.48 6.33
CA GLU A 74 17.30 1.46 6.96
C GLU A 74 16.58 0.13 7.14
N GLU A 75 15.26 0.17 7.33
CA GLU A 75 14.48 -1.03 7.64
C GLU A 75 14.31 -1.95 6.42
N PRO A 76 14.06 -3.25 6.64
CA PRO A 76 13.68 -4.18 5.58
C PRO A 76 12.41 -3.73 4.85
N ILE A 77 12.27 -4.11 3.57
CA ILE A 77 11.07 -3.78 2.79
C ILE A 77 9.78 -4.32 3.44
N ALA A 78 9.84 -5.51 4.06
CA ALA A 78 8.72 -6.12 4.76
C ALA A 78 8.13 -5.18 5.83
N TYR A 79 8.98 -4.48 6.59
CA TYR A 79 8.54 -3.49 7.58
C TYR A 79 7.70 -2.38 6.95
N TYR A 80 8.17 -1.79 5.84
CA TYR A 80 7.46 -0.70 5.17
C TYR A 80 6.17 -1.17 4.47
N LEU A 81 6.16 -2.40 3.96
CA LEU A 81 4.95 -3.02 3.41
C LEU A 81 3.87 -3.16 4.48
N ASP A 82 4.24 -3.69 5.65
CA ASP A 82 3.30 -3.86 6.76
C ASP A 82 2.77 -2.50 7.24
N GLN A 83 3.63 -1.48 7.35
CA GLN A 83 3.20 -0.12 7.70
C GLN A 83 2.22 0.47 6.68
N LEU A 84 2.47 0.30 5.39
CA LEU A 84 1.58 0.78 4.33
C LEU A 84 0.22 0.08 4.39
N ILE A 85 0.21 -1.25 4.56
CA ILE A 85 -1.02 -2.05 4.66
C ILE A 85 -1.83 -1.65 5.89
N ILE A 86 -1.19 -1.48 7.05
CA ILE A 86 -1.83 -1.01 8.28
C ILE A 86 -2.45 0.38 8.06
N GLN A 87 -1.71 1.30 7.45
CA GLN A 87 -2.19 2.66 7.20
C GLN A 87 -3.39 2.65 6.25
N TYR A 88 -3.31 1.89 5.16
CA TYR A 88 -4.42 1.74 4.21
C TYR A 88 -5.65 1.12 4.88
N GLY A 89 -5.45 0.05 5.66
CA GLY A 89 -6.53 -0.62 6.40
C GLY A 89 -7.22 0.31 7.40
N ARG A 90 -6.47 1.15 8.11
CA ARG A 90 -7.03 2.18 9.01
C ARG A 90 -7.85 3.22 8.26
N ALA A 91 -7.35 3.72 7.13
CA ALA A 91 -8.04 4.74 6.34
C ALA A 91 -9.34 4.17 5.73
N ALA A 92 -9.26 3.00 5.10
CA ALA A 92 -10.41 2.33 4.50
C ALA A 92 -11.45 1.93 5.57
N GLY A 93 -11.02 1.39 6.71
CA GLY A 93 -11.94 1.07 7.81
C GLY A 93 -12.63 2.30 8.40
N ALA A 94 -11.92 3.43 8.50
CA ALA A 94 -12.53 4.69 8.96
C ALA A 94 -13.54 5.25 7.95
N GLU A 95 -13.29 5.08 6.65
CA GLU A 95 -14.24 5.43 5.58
C GLU A 95 -15.49 4.55 5.65
N MET A 96 -15.33 3.23 5.73
CA MET A 96 -16.44 2.28 5.89
C MET A 96 -17.32 2.61 7.11
N LEU A 97 -16.71 2.90 8.26
CA LEU A 97 -17.46 3.27 9.47
C LEU A 97 -18.20 4.60 9.31
N ARG A 98 -17.62 5.56 8.57
CA ARG A 98 -18.27 6.84 8.31
C ARG A 98 -19.48 6.67 7.38
N ASP A 99 -19.33 5.88 6.33
CA ASP A 99 -20.40 5.62 5.37
C ASP A 99 -21.54 4.85 6.04
N ALA A 100 -21.21 3.80 6.80
CA ALA A 100 -22.16 3.05 7.61
C ALA A 100 -22.90 3.93 8.63
N ALA A 101 -22.22 4.90 9.27
CA ALA A 101 -22.86 5.76 10.27
C ALA A 101 -24.04 6.57 9.73
N ALA A 102 -24.07 6.87 8.43
CA ALA A 102 -25.21 7.55 7.80
C ALA A 102 -26.45 6.64 7.69
N GLU A 103 -26.25 5.33 7.59
CA GLU A 103 -27.28 4.33 7.30
C GLU A 103 -27.78 3.60 8.56
N ILE A 104 -26.99 3.59 9.65
CA ILE A 104 -27.31 2.91 10.92
C ILE A 104 -28.66 3.33 11.50
N ARG A 105 -29.08 4.59 11.30
CA ARG A 105 -30.36 5.09 11.82
C ARG A 105 -31.55 4.35 11.19
N ASP A 106 -31.44 4.00 9.91
CA ASP A 106 -32.55 3.52 9.10
C ASP A 106 -32.56 1.97 9.01
N ASP A 107 -31.38 1.32 9.00
CA ASP A 107 -31.25 -0.14 9.11
C ASP A 107 -29.97 -0.57 9.87
N PRO A 108 -30.00 -0.64 11.21
CA PRO A 108 -28.81 -0.96 12.00
C PRO A 108 -28.32 -2.40 11.80
N LEU A 109 -29.23 -3.38 11.66
CA LEU A 109 -28.84 -4.80 11.56
C LEU A 109 -28.24 -5.13 10.19
N GLY A 110 -28.82 -4.59 9.11
CA GLY A 110 -28.25 -4.75 7.76
C GLY A 110 -26.86 -4.12 7.64
N VAL A 111 -26.67 -2.93 8.23
CA VAL A 111 -25.38 -2.23 8.22
C VAL A 111 -24.30 -3.00 9.01
N PHE A 112 -24.62 -3.58 10.18
CA PHE A 112 -23.64 -4.37 10.92
C PHE A 112 -23.23 -5.65 10.18
N GLU A 113 -24.16 -6.31 9.50
CA GLU A 113 -23.83 -7.48 8.68
C GLU A 113 -22.97 -7.10 7.46
N HIS A 114 -23.26 -5.95 6.84
CA HIS A 114 -22.43 -5.40 5.76
C HIS A 114 -21.00 -5.10 6.22
N LEU A 115 -20.85 -4.39 7.35
CA LEU A 115 -19.54 -4.09 7.95
C LEU A 115 -18.75 -5.37 8.29
N ARG A 116 -19.44 -6.41 8.77
CA ARG A 116 -18.84 -7.73 9.05
C ARG A 116 -18.30 -8.38 7.77
N LEU A 117 -19.07 -8.35 6.69
CA LEU A 117 -18.67 -8.90 5.39
C LEU A 117 -17.50 -8.12 4.79
N GLU A 118 -17.54 -6.79 4.80
CA GLU A 118 -16.47 -5.95 4.28
C GLU A 118 -15.16 -6.09 5.08
N THR A 119 -15.26 -6.16 6.41
CA THR A 119 -14.10 -6.41 7.28
C THR A 119 -13.48 -7.77 7.00
N THR A 120 -14.31 -8.80 6.80
CA THR A 120 -13.84 -10.15 6.41
C THR A 120 -13.14 -10.11 5.06
N ALA A 121 -13.68 -9.38 4.08
CA ALA A 121 -13.06 -9.21 2.76
C ALA A 121 -11.73 -8.43 2.84
N MET A 122 -11.63 -7.43 3.71
CA MET A 122 -10.37 -6.73 3.98
C MET A 122 -9.32 -7.63 4.63
N LEU A 123 -9.72 -8.45 5.60
CA LEU A 123 -8.83 -9.42 6.24
C LEU A 123 -8.32 -10.43 5.22
N GLY A 124 -9.19 -11.00 4.38
CA GLY A 124 -8.78 -11.92 3.31
C GLY A 124 -7.78 -11.30 2.30
N ARG A 125 -7.87 -9.99 2.05
CA ARG A 125 -6.89 -9.24 1.24
C ARG A 125 -5.56 -8.98 1.96
N SER A 126 -5.57 -8.99 3.30
CA SER A 126 -4.41 -8.70 4.17
C SER A 126 -3.67 -9.97 4.62
N THR A 127 -4.38 -11.09 4.84
CA THR A 127 -3.83 -12.36 5.32
C THR A 127 -2.99 -13.12 4.29
N ALA A 128 -2.84 -12.63 3.06
CA ALA A 128 -1.78 -13.07 2.15
C ALA A 128 -0.36 -12.79 2.71
N SER A 129 -0.25 -12.09 3.85
CA SER A 129 0.99 -11.84 4.58
C SER A 129 1.37 -12.93 5.60
N THR A 130 0.46 -13.84 5.98
CA THR A 130 0.68 -14.76 7.13
C THR A 130 1.13 -16.18 6.76
N ASP A 131 1.16 -16.56 5.47
CA ASP A 131 1.70 -17.86 5.03
C ASP A 131 3.24 -17.84 4.85
N ILE A 132 3.96 -17.29 5.84
CA ILE A 132 5.38 -17.55 6.01
C ILE A 132 5.53 -18.57 7.14
N SER A 133 5.68 -19.83 6.74
CA SER A 133 6.41 -20.88 7.44
C SER A 133 5.97 -21.21 8.87
N MET A 134 5.00 -22.11 9.01
CA MET A 134 5.04 -23.13 10.07
C MET A 134 5.41 -24.44 9.40
N GLY A 135 6.68 -24.55 9.01
CA GLY A 135 7.30 -25.82 8.71
C GLY A 135 7.47 -26.63 10.00
N ASN A 136 6.98 -27.87 9.96
CA ASN A 136 7.72 -29.05 10.36
C ASN A 136 7.45 -30.14 9.32
#